data_AF-A0A967WEF7-F1
#
_entry.id   AF-A0A967WEF7-F1
#
_cell.length_a   1.000
_cell.length_b   1.000
_cell.length_c   1.000
_cell.angle_alpha   90.00
_cell.angle_beta   90.00
_cell.angle_gamma   90.00
#
_symmetry.space_group_name_H-M   'P 1'
#
loop_
_entity.id
_entity.type
_entity.pdbx_description
1 polymer ?
#
loop_
_entity_poly.entity_id
_entity_poly.type
_entity_poly.pdbx_seq_one_letter_code
_entity_poly.pdbx_strand_id
1 'polypeptide(L)' 'LAVPGLIDGHGHYMSLGESLMGIGLQGTPTWEAVLDLVARAVRQAKPGQWIAGRGWHQDEWDQPPA' A
#
# COMPACT_ATOMS: atom_id res chain seq x y z
N LEU A 1 -18.38 -30.82 15.38
CA LEU A 1 -18.48 -29.47 15.97
C LEU A 1 -18.49 -28.46 14.85
N ALA A 2 -19.44 -27.55 14.84
CA ALA A 2 -19.50 -26.42 13.90
C ALA A 2 -19.69 -25.13 14.70
N VAL A 3 -19.11 -24.04 14.21
CA VAL A 3 -19.20 -22.70 14.79
C VAL A 3 -19.72 -21.74 13.71
N PRO A 4 -20.53 -20.73 14.04
CA PRO A 4 -20.94 -19.72 13.08
C PRO A 4 -19.74 -19.04 12.43
N GLY A 5 -19.89 -18.65 11.15
CA GLY A 5 -18.89 -17.87 10.44
C GLY A 5 -18.72 -16.47 11.02
N LEU A 6 -17.68 -15.77 10.56
CA LEU A 6 -17.46 -14.37 10.94
C LEU A 6 -18.56 -13.48 10.35
N ILE A 7 -19.08 -12.57 11.17
CA ILE A 7 -20.08 -11.57 10.78
C ILE A 7 -19.53 -10.21 11.17
N ASP A 8 -19.41 -9.31 10.20
CA ASP A 8 -18.98 -7.92 10.40
C ASP A 8 -20.13 -6.98 10.00
N GLY A 9 -20.55 -6.13 10.95
CA GLY A 9 -21.63 -5.17 10.77
C GLY A 9 -21.20 -3.79 10.26
N HIS A 10 -19.90 -3.53 10.09
CA HIS A 10 -19.37 -2.20 9.73
C HIS A 10 -18.04 -2.27 8.94
N GLY A 11 -17.93 -3.16 7.97
CA GLY A 11 -16.74 -3.24 7.11
C GLY A 11 -16.78 -2.24 5.94
N HIS A 12 -15.75 -1.42 5.77
CA HIS A 12 -15.51 -0.64 4.54
C HIS A 12 -14.78 -1.49 3.49
N TYR A 13 -15.44 -2.53 2.98
CA TYR A 13 -14.79 -3.54 2.14
C TYR A 13 -14.23 -3.02 0.81
N MET A 14 -14.85 -1.99 0.22
CA MET A 14 -14.30 -1.38 -1.00
C MET A 14 -12.93 -0.75 -0.73
N SER A 15 -12.84 0.08 0.31
CA SER A 15 -11.59 0.73 0.71
C SER A 15 -10.54 -0.28 1.17
N LEU A 16 -10.97 -1.36 1.84
CA LEU A 16 -10.08 -2.48 2.17
C LEU A 16 -9.51 -3.14 0.91
N GLY A 17 -10.37 -3.44 -0.07
CA GLY A 17 -9.95 -4.01 -1.35
C GLY A 17 -8.98 -3.09 -2.10
N GLU A 18 -9.30 -1.79 -2.19
CA GLU A 18 -8.42 -0.78 -2.79
C GLU A 18 -7.05 -0.74 -2.10
N SER A 19 -7.02 -0.81 -0.76
CA SER A 19 -5.75 -0.87 -0.02
C SER A 19 -4.94 -2.13 -0.30
N LEU A 20 -5.60 -3.28 -0.50
CA LEU A 20 -4.92 -4.55 -0.74
C LEU A 20 -4.39 -4.65 -2.18
N MET A 21 -5.01 -3.93 -3.12
CA MET A 21 -4.58 -3.88 -4.51
C MET A 21 -3.50 -2.82 -4.76
N GLY A 22 -3.45 -1.75 -3.95
CA GLY A 22 -2.44 -0.71 -4.03
C GLY A 22 -1.08 -1.13 -3.47
N ILE A 23 -0.04 -0.35 -3.76
CA ILE A 23 1.30 -0.55 -3.22
C ILE A 23 1.32 -0.22 -1.72
N GLY A 24 1.78 -1.17 -0.90
CA GLY A 24 2.10 -0.92 0.51
C GLY A 24 3.47 -0.25 0.65
N LEU A 25 3.50 0.88 1.35
CA LEU A 25 4.71 1.68 1.60
C LEU A 25 5.11 1.70 3.09
N GLN A 26 4.48 0.88 3.92
CA GLN A 26 4.78 0.77 5.35
C GLN A 26 6.17 0.16 5.56
N GLY A 27 6.93 0.66 6.54
CA GLY A 27 8.23 0.10 6.90
C GLY A 27 9.32 0.34 5.85
N THR A 28 9.13 1.30 4.93
CA THR A 28 10.21 1.76 4.06
C THR A 28 11.14 2.67 4.86
N PRO A 29 12.43 2.31 5.05
CA PRO A 29 13.34 3.07 5.92
C PRO A 29 13.96 4.29 5.22
N THR A 30 13.71 4.48 3.92
CA THR A 30 14.26 5.60 3.14
C THR A 30 13.30 6.04 2.05
N TRP A 31 13.50 7.26 1.56
CA TRP A 31 12.80 7.78 0.39
C TRP A 31 13.10 6.95 -0.86
N GLU A 32 14.34 6.50 -1.04
CA GLU A 32 14.76 5.65 -2.16
C GLU A 32 14.00 4.32 -2.16
N ALA A 33 13.74 3.75 -0.98
CA ALA A 33 12.94 2.52 -0.87
C ALA A 33 11.49 2.72 -1.35
N VAL A 34 10.90 3.89 -1.09
CA VAL A 34 9.58 4.28 -1.63
C VAL A 34 9.65 4.40 -3.15
N LEU A 35 10.66 5.10 -3.68
CA LEU A 35 10.85 5.26 -5.13
C LEU A 35 11.04 3.92 -5.84
N ASP A 36 11.78 2.97 -5.25
CA ASP A 36 12.00 1.64 -5.81
C ASP A 36 10.71 0.81 -5.88
N LEU A 37 9.83 0.93 -4.88
CA LEU A 37 8.50 0.31 -4.90
C LEU A 37 7.62 0.90 -6.00
N VAL A 38 7.59 2.22 -6.12
CA VAL A 38 6.85 2.91 -7.19
C VAL A 38 7.40 2.53 -8.56
N ALA A 39 8.71 2.53 -8.75
CA ALA A 39 9.36 2.17 -10.00
C ALA A 39 9.07 0.71 -10.40
N ARG A 40 8.99 -0.22 -9.45
CA ARG A 40 8.54 -1.60 -9.69
C ARG A 40 7.12 -1.65 -10.24
N ALA A 41 6.20 -0.88 -9.65
CA ALA A 41 4.84 -0.82 -10.13
C ALA A 41 4.72 -0.16 -11.51
N VAL A 42 5.49 0.91 -11.78
CA VAL A 42 5.54 1.55 -13.10
C VAL A 42 5.92 0.56 -14.19
N ARG A 43 6.89 -0.32 -13.94
CA ARG A 43 7.32 -1.34 -14.92
C ARG A 43 6.22 -2.35 -15.28
N GLN A 44 5.22 -2.52 -14.42
CA GLN A 44 4.10 -3.43 -14.63
C GLN A 44 2.84 -2.71 -15.15
N ALA A 45 2.79 -1.38 -15.02
CA ALA A 45 1.66 -0.57 -15.42
C ALA A 45 1.65 -0.31 -16.94
N LYS A 46 0.45 -0.27 -17.52
CA LYS A 46 0.22 0.20 -18.88
C LYS A 46 0.21 1.73 -18.92
N PRO A 47 0.55 2.36 -20.05
CA PRO A 47 0.43 3.80 -20.22
C PRO A 47 -0.96 4.31 -19.81
N GLY A 48 -1.01 5.34 -18.97
CA GLY A 48 -2.25 5.95 -18.47
C GLY A 48 -2.90 5.24 -17.27
N GLN A 49 -2.34 4.11 -16.80
CA GLN A 49 -2.81 3.49 -15.55
C GLN A 49 -2.32 4.25 -14.33
N TRP A 50 -3.22 4.43 -13.37
CA TRP A 50 -2.90 5.00 -12.07
C TRP A 50 -2.09 4.02 -11.22
N ILE A 51 -1.09 4.54 -10.53
CA ILE A 51 -0.35 3.83 -9.49
C ILE A 51 -0.81 4.41 -8.16
N ALA A 52 -1.51 3.59 -7.39
CA ALA A 52 -2.01 3.96 -6.06
C ALA A 52 -1.28 3.15 -4.99
N GLY A 53 -1.02 3.78 -3.85
CA GLY A 53 -0.36 3.16 -2.71
C GLY A 53 -0.48 4.04 -1.46
N ARG A 54 -0.18 3.48 -0.29
CA ARG A 54 -0.28 4.20 0.97
C ARG A 54 0.65 3.66 2.05
N GLY A 55 0.82 4.45 3.11
CA GLY A 55 1.41 4.00 4.36
C GLY A 55 2.89 4.32 4.55
N TRP A 56 3.48 5.15 3.71
CA TRP A 56 4.79 5.73 4.03
C TRP A 56 4.67 6.66 5.23
N HIS A 57 5.74 6.78 6.00
CA HIS A 57 5.84 7.71 7.10
C HIS A 57 7.27 8.26 7.17
N GLN A 58 7.41 9.59 7.08
CA GLN A 58 8.71 10.25 7.04
C GLN A 58 9.54 10.10 8.32
N ASP A 59 8.89 9.88 9.47
CA ASP A 59 9.59 9.72 10.74
C ASP A 59 10.27 8.34 10.84
N GLU A 60 9.92 7.40 9.93
CA GLU A 60 10.58 6.10 9.78
C GLU A 60 11.81 6.17 8.85
N TRP A 61 12.08 7.33 8.23
CA TRP A 61 13.19 7.46 7.30
C TRP A 61 14.51 7.82 7.99
N ASP A 62 15.59 7.13 7.61
CA ASP A 62 16.93 7.34 8.15
C ASP A 62 17.42 8.79 7.97
N GLN A 63 17.03 9.40 6.85
CA GLN A 63 17.32 10.79 6.50
C GLN A 63 16.15 11.42 5.72
N PRO A 64 15.97 12.75 5.81
CA PRO A 64 15.00 13.44 4.97
C PRO A 64 15.36 13.29 3.47
N PRO A 65 14.37 13.35 2.57
CA PRO A 65 14.63 13.38 1.13
C PRO A 65 15.52 14.58 0.78
N ALA A 66 16.46 14.37 -0.15
CA ALA A 66 17.32 15.41 -0.70
C ALA A 66 16.56 16.40 -1.59
#